data_AF-A0A7C1KZN8-F1
#
_entry.id   AF-A0A7C1KZN8-F1
#
_cell.length_a   1.000
_cell.length_b   1.000
_cell.length_c   1.000
_cell.angle_alpha   90.00
_cell.angle_beta   90.00
_cell.angle_gamma   90.00
#
_symmetry.space_group_name_H-M   'P 1'
#
loop_
_entity.id
_entity.type
_entity.pdbx_description
1 polymer ?
#
loop_
_entity_poly.entity_id
_entity_poly.type
_entity_poly.pdbx_seq_one_letter_code
_entity_poly.pdbx_strand_id
1 'polypeptide(L)'
;MNMIYNNTKVKHMDDNIYSSYEISNRRGFLKKISVGSAGFAIGSLGLTECSPQLKSTPELRKTSSVNLGESRISLITGSDRRQMVFDALKPFENHIKEAIKDRQIFIKVNCVREGYPLIATHPDAVRGILDFLKPMYDKKIIIGESTASPLGTYATFEDYGFIPLKREYNIKLVELNDEPTTYHWILDKDLYPVPIRVINTFLDPNNF
;
A
#
# COMPACT_ATOMS: atom_id res chain seq x y z
N MET A 1 -6.72 51.15 35.63
CA MET A 1 -7.16 49.75 35.53
C MET A 1 -6.32 49.11 34.43
N ASN A 2 -5.19 48.49 34.79
CA ASN A 2 -4.21 47.92 33.85
C ASN A 2 -4.67 46.54 33.38
N MET A 3 -4.68 46.30 32.06
CA MET A 3 -4.76 44.94 31.51
C MET A 3 -3.38 44.28 31.59
N ILE A 4 -3.31 43.15 32.27
CA ILE A 4 -2.10 42.32 32.38
C ILE A 4 -2.09 41.34 31.20
N TYR A 5 -1.06 41.45 30.34
CA TYR A 5 -0.71 40.47 29.34
C TYR A 5 -0.08 39.24 30.03
N ASN A 6 -0.73 38.09 29.97
CA ASN A 6 -0.12 36.82 30.40
C ASN A 6 0.66 36.20 29.23
N ASN A 7 1.98 36.38 29.30
CA ASN A 7 2.98 35.78 28.45
C ASN A 7 3.13 34.28 28.80
N THR A 8 2.38 33.42 28.11
CA THR A 8 2.52 31.96 28.28
C THR A 8 3.54 31.46 27.26
N LYS A 9 4.72 31.07 27.77
CA LYS A 9 5.80 30.45 27.00
C LYS A 9 5.24 29.33 26.10
N VAL A 10 5.35 29.52 24.79
CA VAL A 10 5.23 28.46 23.80
C VAL A 10 6.35 27.46 24.09
N LYS A 11 6.00 26.25 24.54
CA LYS A 11 6.95 25.13 24.53
C LYS A 11 7.25 24.83 23.06
N HIS A 12 8.49 25.08 22.64
CA HIS A 12 9.02 24.53 21.41
C HIS A 12 8.79 23.01 21.43
N MET A 13 8.01 22.50 20.49
CA MET A 13 7.95 21.07 20.21
C MET A 13 9.31 20.70 19.62
N ASP A 14 9.98 19.76 20.27
CA ASP A 14 11.30 19.27 19.88
C ASP A 14 11.26 18.70 18.45
N ASP A 15 12.12 19.23 17.57
CA ASP A 15 12.34 18.84 16.18
C ASP A 15 13.06 17.47 16.04
N ASN A 16 12.69 16.46 16.84
CA ASN A 16 13.38 15.16 16.88
C ASN A 16 12.45 13.97 16.67
N ILE A 17 11.60 14.02 15.63
CA ILE A 17 10.86 12.86 15.12
C ILE A 17 11.53 12.31 13.86
N TYR A 18 12.83 12.05 13.95
CA TYR A 18 13.52 11.11 13.06
C TYR A 18 14.45 10.27 13.93
N SER A 19 13.88 9.33 14.67
CA SER A 19 14.66 8.21 15.19
C SER A 19 15.18 7.46 13.96
N SER A 20 16.45 7.64 13.64
CA SER A 20 17.18 6.84 12.68
C SER A 20 17.16 5.38 13.17
N TYR A 21 16.21 4.60 12.67
CA TYR A 21 16.29 3.16 12.81
C TYR A 21 17.55 2.71 12.07
N GLU A 22 18.54 2.20 12.81
CA GLU A 22 19.60 1.41 12.22
C GLU A 22 18.95 0.25 11.45
N ILE A 23 18.95 0.36 10.13
CA ILE A 23 18.52 -0.72 9.25
C ILE A 23 19.50 -1.86 9.49
N SER A 24 19.08 -2.85 10.30
CA SER A 24 19.87 -4.04 10.52
C SER A 24 20.10 -4.72 9.18
N ASN A 25 21.32 -4.58 8.67
CA ASN A 25 21.73 -5.13 7.39
C ASN A 25 21.53 -6.65 7.42
N ARG A 26 20.87 -7.23 6.40
CA ARG A 26 20.57 -8.68 6.33
C ARG A 26 21.82 -9.55 6.60
N ARG A 27 22.99 -9.06 6.21
CA ARG A 27 24.29 -9.71 6.43
C ARG A 27 24.73 -9.74 7.90
N GLY A 28 24.35 -8.73 8.69
CA GLY A 28 24.60 -8.65 10.12
C GLY A 28 23.73 -9.63 10.91
N PHE A 29 22.47 -9.81 10.50
CA PHE A 29 21.58 -10.82 11.06
C PHE A 29 22.11 -12.25 10.85
N LEU A 30 22.55 -12.58 9.63
CA LEU A 30 23.14 -13.89 9.33
C LEU A 30 24.45 -14.15 10.10
N LYS A 31 25.29 -13.12 10.27
CA LYS A 31 26.49 -13.22 11.12
C LYS A 31 26.15 -13.51 12.58
N LYS A 32 25.09 -12.90 13.12
CA LYS A 32 24.64 -13.17 14.50
C LYS A 32 24.19 -14.62 14.70
N ILE A 33 23.53 -15.22 13.71
CA ILE A 33 23.15 -16.64 13.74
C ILE A 33 24.39 -17.55 13.69
N SER A 34 25.41 -17.23 12.88
CA SER A 34 26.64 -18.05 12.79
C SER A 34 27.50 -18.05 14.06
N VAL A 35 27.39 -17.00 14.90
CA VAL A 35 28.08 -16.96 16.20
C VAL A 35 27.31 -17.77 17.26
N GLY A 36 25.99 -17.91 17.12
CA GLY A 36 25.14 -18.69 18.04
C GLY A 36 25.34 -20.21 17.95
N SER A 37 25.80 -20.75 16.82
CA SER A 37 26.06 -22.19 16.66
C SER A 37 27.32 -22.70 17.38
N ALA A 38 28.21 -21.81 17.82
CA ALA A 38 29.38 -22.20 18.62
C ALA A 38 29.05 -22.38 20.12
N GLY A 39 27.93 -21.82 20.59
CA GLY A 39 27.53 -21.85 22.01
C GLY A 39 26.80 -23.12 22.47
N PHE A 40 26.33 -23.96 21.55
CA PHE A 40 25.62 -25.20 21.89
C PHE A 40 26.54 -26.39 22.22
N ALA A 41 27.87 -26.24 22.07
CA ALA A 41 28.83 -27.32 22.31
C ALA A 41 29.41 -27.36 23.75
N ILE A 42 29.04 -26.42 24.63
CA ILE A 42 29.50 -26.39 26.04
C ILE A 42 28.30 -26.65 26.97
N GLY A 43 27.62 -27.77 26.78
CA GLY A 43 26.48 -28.17 27.61
C GLY A 43 26.57 -29.59 28.20
N SER A 44 27.65 -30.33 27.92
CA SER A 44 27.75 -31.76 28.25
C SER A 44 28.65 -32.10 29.44
N LEU A 45 29.11 -31.14 30.25
CA LEU A 45 29.75 -31.45 31.52
C LEU A 45 29.09 -30.72 32.69
N GLY A 46 28.31 -31.48 33.46
CA GLY A 46 28.03 -31.19 34.85
C GLY A 46 26.78 -30.37 35.11
N LEU A 47 25.61 -30.99 34.99
CA LEU A 47 24.54 -30.93 36.00
C LEU A 47 23.78 -32.26 35.90
N THR A 48 24.21 -33.20 36.73
CA THR A 48 23.40 -34.35 37.12
C THR A 48 22.25 -33.84 38.00
N GLU A 49 21.11 -34.50 37.88
CA GLU A 49 19.90 -34.39 38.71
C GLU A 49 18.74 -33.57 38.10
N CYS A 50 17.67 -34.31 37.81
CA CYS A 50 16.33 -33.87 37.43
C CYS A 50 16.14 -33.46 35.95
N SER A 51 15.93 -34.45 35.08
CA SER A 51 15.08 -34.26 33.90
C SER A 51 14.35 -35.58 33.60
N PRO A 52 13.00 -35.59 33.59
CA PRO A 52 12.26 -36.79 33.19
C PRO A 52 12.57 -37.09 31.73
N GLN A 53 12.71 -38.37 31.39
CA GLN A 53 12.93 -38.81 30.01
C GLN A 53 11.86 -38.21 29.08
N LEU A 54 12.24 -37.21 28.29
CA LEU A 54 11.48 -36.77 27.12
C LEU A 54 11.55 -37.91 26.10
N LYS A 55 10.47 -38.70 26.08
CA LYS A 55 10.18 -39.65 25.00
C LYS A 55 10.37 -38.93 23.67
N SER A 56 11.17 -39.54 22.80
CA SER A 56 11.41 -39.20 21.40
C SER A 56 10.48 -38.10 20.88
N THR A 57 11.04 -36.90 20.70
CA THR A 57 10.45 -35.82 19.92
C THR A 57 9.88 -36.40 18.63
N PRO A 58 8.61 -36.15 18.27
CA PRO A 58 8.16 -36.50 16.93
C PRO A 58 9.11 -35.79 15.96
N GLU A 59 9.67 -36.53 15.00
CA GLU A 59 10.48 -35.95 13.94
C GLU A 59 9.77 -34.69 13.45
N LEU A 60 10.49 -33.56 13.49
CA LEU A 60 10.04 -32.29 12.93
C LEU A 60 9.42 -32.60 11.56
N ARG A 61 8.08 -32.50 11.48
CA ARG A 61 7.34 -32.62 10.23
C ARG A 61 8.09 -31.72 9.25
N LYS A 62 8.75 -32.34 8.27
CA LYS A 62 9.44 -31.67 7.18
C LYS A 62 8.46 -30.62 6.70
N THR A 63 8.70 -29.35 7.02
CA THR A 63 7.76 -28.28 6.70
C THR A 63 7.59 -28.38 5.21
N SER A 64 6.42 -28.83 4.77
CA SER A 64 6.11 -28.92 3.35
C SER A 64 6.40 -27.54 2.81
N SER A 65 7.46 -27.41 2.01
CA SER A 65 7.81 -26.15 1.39
C SER A 65 6.57 -25.78 0.58
N VAL A 66 5.81 -24.81 1.07
CA VAL A 66 4.62 -24.33 0.38
C VAL A 66 5.13 -23.88 -0.98
N ASN A 67 4.77 -24.61 -2.03
CA ASN A 67 5.06 -24.18 -3.39
C ASN A 67 4.13 -22.99 -3.63
N LEU A 68 4.66 -21.78 -3.41
CA LEU A 68 3.93 -20.53 -3.56
C LEU A 68 3.70 -20.16 -5.05
N GLY A 69 4.12 -21.01 -5.98
CA GLY A 69 4.19 -20.71 -7.41
C GLY A 69 5.30 -19.73 -7.75
N GLU A 70 5.44 -19.45 -9.06
CA GLU A 70 6.31 -18.40 -9.56
C GLU A 70 5.56 -17.06 -9.64
N SER A 71 6.14 -15.99 -9.11
CA SER A 71 5.61 -14.63 -9.29
C SER A 71 5.99 -14.10 -10.67
N ARG A 72 5.00 -13.77 -11.49
CA ARG A 72 5.22 -13.10 -12.78
C ARG A 72 5.35 -11.60 -12.60
N ILE A 73 6.40 -11.01 -13.18
CA ILE A 73 6.74 -9.59 -13.04
C ILE A 73 6.94 -9.01 -14.44
N SER A 74 6.49 -7.77 -14.66
CA SER A 74 6.75 -6.98 -15.86
C SER A 74 7.50 -5.70 -15.47
N LEU A 75 8.62 -5.43 -16.13
CA LEU A 75 9.44 -4.23 -15.94
C LEU A 75 9.70 -3.59 -17.29
N ILE A 76 9.32 -2.32 -17.43
CA ILE A 76 9.46 -1.55 -18.66
C ILE A 76 10.30 -0.30 -18.38
N THR A 77 11.11 0.11 -19.35
CA THR A 77 11.87 1.36 -19.36
C THR A 77 11.58 2.12 -20.65
N GLY A 78 11.64 3.45 -20.62
CA GLY A 78 11.32 4.29 -21.76
C GLY A 78 11.24 5.77 -21.40
N SER A 79 10.90 6.59 -22.38
CA SER A 79 10.71 8.04 -22.23
C SER A 79 9.25 8.48 -22.29
N ASP A 80 8.35 7.61 -22.76
CA ASP A 80 6.91 7.87 -22.83
C ASP A 80 6.18 7.13 -21.70
N ARG A 81 5.67 7.90 -20.73
CA ARG A 81 4.98 7.36 -19.55
C ARG A 81 3.72 6.57 -19.91
N ARG A 82 2.93 7.06 -20.86
CA ARG A 82 1.66 6.46 -21.27
C ARG A 82 1.91 5.09 -21.89
N GLN A 83 2.86 5.02 -22.81
CA GLN A 83 3.27 3.79 -23.46
C GLN A 83 3.89 2.80 -22.46
N MET A 84 4.77 3.26 -21.58
CA MET A 84 5.38 2.40 -20.56
C MET A 84 4.35 1.73 -19.66
N VAL A 85 3.30 2.45 -19.23
CA VAL A 85 2.24 1.88 -18.40
C VAL A 85 1.41 0.85 -19.18
N PHE A 86 1.06 1.14 -20.43
CA PHE A 86 0.39 0.19 -21.32
C PHE A 86 1.20 -1.11 -21.47
N ASP A 87 2.48 -0.99 -21.81
CA ASP A 87 3.37 -2.13 -22.05
C ASP A 87 3.61 -2.94 -20.78
N ALA A 88 3.65 -2.29 -19.62
CA ALA A 88 3.82 -2.98 -18.34
C ALA A 88 2.63 -3.89 -18.02
N LEU A 89 1.42 -3.50 -18.40
CA LEU A 89 0.18 -4.26 -18.18
C LEU A 89 -0.03 -5.36 -19.23
N LYS A 90 0.50 -5.19 -20.45
CA LYS A 90 0.22 -6.07 -21.60
C LYS A 90 0.49 -7.57 -21.34
N PRO A 91 1.58 -8.00 -20.67
CA PRO A 91 1.82 -9.41 -20.35
C PRO A 91 0.73 -10.05 -19.47
N PHE A 92 -0.07 -9.23 -18.78
CA PHE A 92 -1.13 -9.66 -17.86
C PHE A 92 -2.53 -9.51 -18.44
N GLU A 93 -2.68 -9.18 -19.73
CA GLU A 93 -3.96 -8.91 -20.38
C GLU A 93 -5.04 -9.95 -20.09
N ASN A 94 -4.75 -11.23 -20.35
CA ASN A 94 -5.73 -12.30 -20.13
C ASN A 94 -6.10 -12.45 -18.64
N HIS A 95 -5.14 -12.22 -17.74
CA HIS A 95 -5.37 -12.31 -16.31
C HIS A 95 -6.21 -11.14 -15.79
N ILE A 96 -5.94 -9.93 -16.26
CA ILE A 96 -6.71 -8.74 -15.90
C ILE A 96 -8.12 -8.85 -16.47
N LYS A 97 -8.27 -9.28 -17.72
CA LYS A 97 -9.58 -9.50 -18.35
C LYS A 97 -10.43 -10.53 -17.60
N GLU A 98 -9.84 -11.67 -17.23
CA GLU A 98 -10.52 -12.70 -16.42
C GLU A 98 -10.82 -12.22 -15.00
N ALA A 99 -9.98 -11.36 -14.43
CA ALA A 99 -10.26 -10.79 -13.12
C ALA A 99 -11.41 -9.78 -13.18
N ILE A 100 -11.46 -8.90 -14.18
CA ILE A 100 -12.54 -7.92 -14.36
C ILE A 100 -13.88 -8.64 -14.55
N LYS A 101 -13.97 -9.61 -15.47
CA LYS A 101 -15.24 -10.20 -15.92
C LYS A 101 -16.23 -9.09 -16.32
N ASP A 102 -17.36 -9.00 -15.63
CA ASP A 102 -18.40 -7.99 -15.84
C ASP A 102 -18.42 -6.89 -14.76
N ARG A 103 -17.43 -6.89 -13.84
CA ARG A 103 -17.35 -5.98 -12.71
C ARG A 103 -17.10 -4.53 -13.13
N GLN A 104 -17.54 -3.59 -12.31
CA GLN A 104 -17.31 -2.17 -12.51
C GLN A 104 -15.84 -1.82 -12.23
N ILE A 105 -15.10 -1.37 -13.25
CA ILE A 105 -13.72 -0.93 -13.04
C ILE A 105 -13.70 0.39 -12.27
N PHE A 106 -12.92 0.43 -11.19
CA PHE A 106 -12.64 1.62 -10.40
C PHE A 106 -11.13 1.88 -10.31
N ILE A 107 -10.67 3.04 -10.78
CA ILE A 107 -9.27 3.45 -10.72
C ILE A 107 -9.10 4.47 -9.59
N LYS A 108 -8.42 4.06 -8.52
CA LYS A 108 -7.95 4.98 -7.48
C LYS A 108 -6.65 5.65 -7.95
N VAL A 109 -6.72 6.93 -8.29
CA VAL A 109 -5.50 7.75 -8.50
C VAL A 109 -4.99 8.26 -7.16
N ASN A 110 -3.79 8.84 -7.15
CA ASN A 110 -3.29 9.62 -6.01
C ASN A 110 -3.32 11.10 -6.37
N CYS A 111 -4.01 11.95 -5.61
CA CYS A 111 -3.90 13.41 -5.67
C CYS A 111 -4.24 14.06 -4.31
N VAL A 112 -3.24 14.05 -3.42
CA VAL A 112 -3.41 14.38 -1.98
C VAL A 112 -3.79 15.84 -1.73
N ARG A 113 -3.29 16.77 -2.56
CA ARG A 113 -3.56 18.21 -2.48
C ARG A 113 -3.18 18.88 -3.80
N GLU A 114 -3.77 20.02 -4.14
CA GLU A 114 -3.41 20.91 -5.25
C GLU A 114 -2.05 21.60 -5.05
N GLY A 115 -1.38 21.97 -6.13
CA GLY A 115 -0.16 22.80 -6.12
C GLY A 115 1.16 22.06 -5.86
N TYR A 116 1.15 20.73 -5.78
CA TYR A 116 2.31 19.90 -5.44
C TYR A 116 2.44 18.68 -6.38
N PRO A 117 3.00 18.83 -7.59
CA PRO A 117 2.98 17.77 -8.61
C PRO A 117 3.51 16.39 -8.18
N LEU A 118 4.46 16.32 -7.24
CA LEU A 118 5.05 15.07 -6.76
C LEU A 118 4.13 14.23 -5.86
N ILE A 119 2.97 14.77 -5.48
CA ILE A 119 1.93 14.05 -4.71
C ILE A 119 0.75 13.62 -5.61
N ALA A 120 0.90 13.75 -6.93
CA ALA A 120 -0.13 13.42 -7.90
C ALA A 120 0.29 12.32 -8.88
N THR A 121 -0.63 11.41 -9.19
CA THR A 121 -0.50 10.52 -10.34
C THR A 121 -0.57 11.35 -11.61
N HIS A 122 0.43 11.23 -12.49
CA HIS A 122 0.43 11.96 -13.75
C HIS A 122 -0.70 11.45 -14.68
N PRO A 123 -1.49 12.33 -15.32
CA PRO A 123 -2.60 11.93 -16.21
C PRO A 123 -2.19 10.95 -17.31
N ASP A 124 -0.98 11.08 -17.87
CA ASP A 124 -0.49 10.14 -18.89
C ASP A 124 -0.34 8.70 -18.40
N ALA A 125 -0.02 8.49 -17.12
CA ALA A 125 -0.03 7.14 -16.57
C ALA A 125 -1.45 6.56 -16.59
N VAL A 126 -2.45 7.40 -16.28
CA VAL A 126 -3.87 7.01 -16.33
C VAL A 126 -4.32 6.78 -17.77
N ARG A 127 -3.90 7.60 -18.73
CA ARG A 127 -4.13 7.34 -20.17
C ARG A 127 -3.59 5.99 -20.60
N GLY A 128 -2.41 5.59 -20.14
CA GLY A 128 -1.83 4.28 -20.44
C GLY A 128 -2.70 3.12 -19.94
N ILE A 129 -3.25 3.25 -18.72
CA ILE A 129 -4.22 2.30 -18.17
C ILE A 129 -5.50 2.29 -19.02
N LEU A 130 -6.04 3.46 -19.35
CA LEU A 130 -7.29 3.58 -20.11
C LEU A 130 -7.17 3.04 -21.53
N ASP A 131 -6.05 3.24 -22.22
CA ASP A 131 -5.78 2.64 -23.53
C ASP A 131 -5.71 1.12 -23.46
N PHE A 132 -5.09 0.59 -22.40
CA PHE A 132 -4.99 -0.85 -22.17
C PHE A 132 -6.37 -1.47 -21.92
N LEU A 133 -7.24 -0.80 -21.17
CA LEU A 133 -8.58 -1.29 -20.83
C LEU A 133 -9.61 -1.11 -21.96
N LYS A 134 -9.46 -0.07 -22.79
CA LYS A 134 -10.39 0.27 -23.88
C LYS A 134 -10.81 -0.89 -24.80
N PRO A 135 -9.91 -1.80 -25.26
CA PRO A 135 -10.31 -2.90 -26.12
C PRO A 135 -11.09 -4.02 -25.42
N MET A 136 -11.12 -4.07 -24.09
CA MET A 136 -11.74 -5.17 -23.32
C MET A 136 -12.88 -4.73 -22.38
N TYR A 137 -13.12 -3.42 -22.25
CA TYR A 137 -14.13 -2.88 -21.35
C TYR A 137 -14.86 -1.68 -21.99
N ASP A 138 -16.16 -1.82 -22.20
CA ASP A 138 -17.02 -0.87 -22.91
C ASP A 138 -17.87 0.01 -21.96
N LYS A 139 -18.10 -0.47 -20.74
CA LYS A 139 -18.81 0.27 -19.68
C LYS A 139 -18.00 1.49 -19.23
N LYS A 140 -18.68 2.39 -18.54
CA LYS A 140 -18.04 3.59 -17.98
C LYS A 140 -17.03 3.20 -16.90
N ILE A 141 -15.80 3.71 -16.98
CA ILE A 141 -14.79 3.50 -15.93
C ILE A 141 -14.92 4.61 -14.90
N ILE A 142 -14.86 4.26 -13.61
CA ILE A 142 -14.89 5.26 -12.53
C ILE A 142 -13.46 5.53 -12.10
N ILE A 143 -13.11 6.80 -11.93
CA ILE A 143 -11.83 7.24 -11.39
C ILE A 143 -12.13 8.11 -10.18
N GLY A 144 -11.52 7.84 -9.03
CA GLY A 144 -11.78 8.64 -7.84
C GLY A 144 -10.57 8.79 -6.93
N GLU A 145 -10.69 9.75 -6.02
CA GLU A 145 -9.74 10.07 -4.97
C GLU A 145 -10.51 10.61 -3.74
N SER A 146 -9.93 10.44 -2.55
CA SER A 146 -10.36 10.97 -1.25
C SER A 146 -9.29 11.95 -0.76
N THR A 147 -9.19 13.11 -1.40
CA THR A 147 -8.08 14.05 -1.18
C THR A 147 -8.08 14.63 0.24
N ALA A 148 -6.93 15.12 0.69
CA ALA A 148 -6.81 15.91 1.92
C ALA A 148 -6.94 17.42 1.66
N SER A 149 -7.12 17.83 0.38
CA SER A 149 -7.38 19.22 0.02
C SER A 149 -8.67 19.75 0.67
N PRO A 150 -8.64 20.95 1.26
CA PRO A 150 -9.87 21.60 1.73
C PRO A 150 -10.79 22.05 0.59
N LEU A 151 -10.29 22.09 -0.65
CA LEU A 151 -11.06 22.44 -1.85
C LEU A 151 -11.77 21.23 -2.48
N GLY A 152 -11.52 20.03 -1.96
CA GLY A 152 -12.06 18.78 -2.48
C GLY A 152 -11.30 18.24 -3.70
N THR A 153 -11.60 16.99 -4.03
CA THR A 153 -10.90 16.18 -5.02
C THR A 153 -11.02 16.78 -6.41
N TYR A 154 -12.15 17.41 -6.74
CA TYR A 154 -12.34 18.05 -8.05
C TYR A 154 -11.36 19.19 -8.32
N ALA A 155 -10.99 19.97 -7.30
CA ALA A 155 -9.96 21.01 -7.46
C ALA A 155 -8.61 20.39 -7.82
N THR A 156 -8.26 19.25 -7.20
CA THR A 156 -7.03 18.52 -7.55
C THR A 156 -7.10 17.89 -8.95
N PHE A 157 -8.27 17.42 -9.38
CA PHE A 157 -8.46 16.93 -10.75
C PHE A 157 -8.29 18.03 -11.80
N GLU A 158 -8.71 19.26 -11.49
CA GLU A 158 -8.49 20.41 -12.36
C GLU A 158 -7.01 20.79 -12.41
N ASP A 159 -6.37 20.98 -11.25
CA ASP A 159 -4.96 21.36 -11.13
C ASP A 159 -4.03 20.38 -11.84
N TYR A 160 -4.29 19.08 -11.72
CA TYR A 160 -3.45 18.04 -12.32
C TYR A 160 -3.88 17.60 -13.71
N GLY A 161 -4.90 18.21 -14.32
CA GLY A 161 -5.27 17.93 -15.71
C GLY A 161 -5.99 16.60 -15.94
N PHE A 162 -6.80 16.15 -14.98
CA PHE A 162 -7.70 14.99 -15.14
C PHE A 162 -9.00 15.34 -15.87
N ILE A 163 -9.45 16.60 -15.80
CA ILE A 163 -10.71 17.04 -16.42
C ILE A 163 -10.79 16.72 -17.93
N PRO A 164 -9.73 16.93 -18.74
CA PRO A 164 -9.74 16.58 -20.16
C PRO A 164 -10.03 15.10 -20.45
N LEU A 165 -9.67 14.18 -19.56
CA LEU A 165 -9.86 12.74 -19.76
C LEU A 165 -11.32 12.35 -19.98
N LYS A 166 -12.27 13.12 -19.42
CA LYS A 166 -13.72 12.90 -19.63
C LYS A 166 -14.15 13.06 -21.10
N ARG A 167 -13.38 13.81 -21.90
CA ARG A 167 -13.63 13.98 -23.34
C ARG A 167 -12.89 12.94 -24.18
N GLU A 168 -11.81 12.39 -23.64
CA GLU A 168 -10.96 11.40 -24.31
C GLU A 168 -11.46 9.96 -24.12
N TYR A 169 -12.13 9.68 -22.99
CA TYR A 169 -12.57 8.34 -22.58
C TYR A 169 -13.96 8.36 -21.93
N ASN A 170 -14.65 7.21 -21.95
CA ASN A 170 -15.92 7.01 -21.24
C ASN A 170 -15.68 6.82 -19.73
N ILE A 171 -15.39 7.92 -19.04
CA ILE A 171 -15.05 7.89 -17.61
C ILE A 171 -15.99 8.76 -16.75
N LYS A 172 -16.05 8.47 -15.44
CA LYS A 172 -16.59 9.35 -14.39
C LYS A 172 -15.48 9.67 -13.40
N LEU A 173 -15.31 10.95 -13.07
CA LEU A 173 -14.48 11.39 -11.95
C LEU A 173 -15.35 11.45 -10.67
N VAL A 174 -14.85 10.99 -9.53
CA VAL A 174 -15.61 10.90 -8.27
C VAL A 174 -14.79 11.45 -7.09
N GLU A 175 -15.45 12.22 -6.22
CA GLU A 175 -14.99 12.57 -4.88
C GLU A 175 -15.36 11.43 -3.93
N LEU A 176 -14.36 10.74 -3.39
CA LEU A 176 -14.58 9.61 -2.50
C LEU A 176 -14.87 10.02 -1.06
N ASN A 177 -14.55 11.25 -0.66
CA ASN A 177 -14.88 11.74 0.68
C ASN A 177 -16.41 11.83 0.91
N ASP A 178 -17.20 11.89 -0.17
CA ASP A 178 -18.67 11.96 -0.13
C ASP A 178 -19.33 10.56 -0.13
N GLU A 179 -18.55 9.50 -0.38
CA GLU A 179 -19.05 8.13 -0.46
C GLU A 179 -19.30 7.54 0.93
N PRO A 180 -20.30 6.64 1.09
CA PRO A 180 -20.58 6.00 2.36
C PRO A 180 -19.40 5.14 2.82
N THR A 181 -19.25 5.02 4.14
CA THR A 181 -18.17 4.24 4.77
C THR A 181 -18.71 3.20 5.73
N THR A 182 -17.97 2.10 5.88
CA THR A 182 -18.26 1.02 6.85
C THR A 182 -17.13 0.92 7.85
N TYR A 183 -17.47 0.65 9.12
CA TYR A 183 -16.47 0.44 10.17
C TYR A 183 -15.82 -0.94 10.05
N HIS A 184 -14.49 -0.97 10.13
CA HIS A 184 -13.68 -2.18 10.25
C HIS A 184 -12.71 -2.02 11.42
N TRP A 185 -12.33 -3.14 12.03
CA TRP A 185 -11.33 -3.17 13.09
C TRP A 185 -9.97 -3.54 12.51
N ILE A 186 -8.95 -2.75 12.84
CA ILE A 186 -7.55 -3.08 12.58
C ILE A 186 -6.79 -3.10 13.90
N LEU A 187 -5.59 -3.65 13.88
CA LEU A 187 -4.65 -3.54 14.98
C LEU A 187 -3.79 -2.29 14.78
N ASP A 188 -3.67 -1.47 15.82
CA ASP A 188 -2.74 -0.35 15.83
C ASP A 188 -1.29 -0.82 16.06
N LYS A 189 -0.37 0.15 16.20
CA LYS A 189 1.06 -0.12 16.42
C LYS A 189 1.36 -0.91 17.71
N ASP A 190 0.46 -0.87 18.68
CA ASP A 190 0.57 -1.53 19.97
C ASP A 190 -0.30 -2.81 20.03
N LEU A 191 -0.83 -3.25 18.88
CA LEU A 191 -1.72 -4.39 18.70
C LEU A 191 -3.08 -4.24 19.40
N TYR A 192 -3.52 -3.01 19.66
CA TYR A 192 -4.87 -2.75 20.13
C TYR A 192 -5.86 -2.67 18.96
N PRO A 193 -7.05 -3.30 19.08
CA PRO A 193 -8.12 -3.11 18.11
C PRO A 193 -8.59 -1.65 18.09
N VAL A 194 -8.48 -1.00 16.93
CA VAL A 194 -9.01 0.35 16.69
C VAL A 194 -9.97 0.34 15.50
N PRO A 195 -11.08 1.11 15.57
CA PRO A 195 -12.02 1.17 14.46
C PRO A 195 -11.49 2.14 13.39
N ILE A 196 -11.55 1.73 12.14
CA ILE A 196 -11.36 2.58 10.96
C ILE A 196 -12.63 2.61 10.13
N ARG A 197 -12.77 3.66 9.31
CA ARG A 197 -13.80 3.74 8.29
C ARG A 197 -13.18 3.42 6.94
N VAL A 198 -13.80 2.52 6.20
CA VAL A 198 -13.39 2.16 4.84
C VAL A 198 -14.51 2.57 3.89
N ILE A 199 -14.17 3.25 2.80
CA ILE A 199 -15.13 3.68 1.76
C ILE A 199 -15.72 2.43 1.10
N ASN A 200 -17.06 2.38 1.02
CA ASN A 200 -17.80 1.20 0.58
C ASN A 200 -17.46 0.80 -0.87
N THR A 201 -17.08 1.75 -1.71
CA THR A 201 -16.58 1.50 -3.07
C THR A 201 -15.43 0.49 -3.11
N PHE A 202 -14.54 0.49 -2.11
CA PHE A 202 -13.43 -0.46 -2.02
C PHE A 202 -13.82 -1.83 -1.45
N LEU A 203 -15.02 -1.94 -0.87
CA LEU A 203 -15.55 -3.16 -0.27
C LEU A 203 -16.55 -3.88 -1.18
N ASP A 204 -17.04 -3.21 -2.23
CA ASP A 204 -18.02 -3.77 -3.14
C ASP A 204 -17.36 -4.88 -4.01
N PRO A 205 -17.77 -6.16 -3.87
CA PRO A 205 -17.23 -7.25 -4.66
C PRO A 205 -17.57 -7.12 -6.16
N ASN A 206 -18.52 -6.27 -6.53
CA ASN A 206 -18.85 -5.96 -7.92
C ASN A 206 -17.93 -4.93 -8.55
N ASN A 207 -17.01 -4.34 -7.79
CA ASN A 207 -15.94 -3.50 -8.32
C ASN A 207 -14.67 -4.32 -8.60
N PHE A 208 -13.89 -3.86 -9.58
CA PHE A 208 -12.53 -4.32 -9.87
C PHE A 208 -11.55 -3.16 -9.75
#